data_AF-A0A151QMD2-F1
#
_entry.id   AF-A0A151QMD2-F1
#
_cell.length_a   1.000
_cell.length_b   1.000
_cell.length_c   1.000
_cell.angle_alpha   90.00
_cell.angle_beta   90.00
_cell.angle_gamma   90.00
#
_symmetry.space_group_name_H-M   'P 1'
#
loop_
_entity.id
_entity.type
_entity.pdbx_description
1 polymer ?
#
loop_
_entity_poly.entity_id
_entity_poly.type
_entity_poly.pdbx_seq_one_letter_code
_entity_poly.pdbx_strand_id
1 'polypeptide(L)'
;MLNISIIQLWAMYMDKLSVEQAQTQVYGFIDPQSIQKSGNTQVQIQQYMQTWMSESGRDIYMAPYIDGSHWQLMVIIPKECTVVWFCSLYRKPSHEIKCQLQG
;
A
#
# COMPACT_ATOMS: atom_id res chain seq x y z
N MET A 1 -13.76 -7.27 -12.07
CA MET A 1 -12.59 -6.96 -11.21
C MET A 1 -12.48 -5.45 -11.12
N LEU A 2 -12.32 -4.89 -9.93
CA LEU A 2 -12.19 -3.44 -9.77
C LEU A 2 -10.90 -2.97 -10.46
N ASN A 3 -10.98 -1.92 -11.28
CA ASN A 3 -9.82 -1.38 -11.98
C ASN A 3 -8.90 -0.62 -11.00
N ILE A 4 -7.58 -0.72 -11.20
CA ILE A 4 -6.58 -0.07 -10.34
C ILE A 4 -6.78 1.46 -10.26
N SER A 5 -7.18 2.10 -11.35
CA SER A 5 -7.43 3.55 -11.40
C SER A 5 -8.62 3.98 -10.55
N ILE A 6 -9.59 3.09 -10.30
CA ILE A 6 -10.68 3.38 -9.37
C ILE A 6 -10.16 3.39 -7.92
N ILE A 7 -9.24 2.47 -7.59
CA ILE A 7 -8.61 2.42 -6.27
C ILE A 7 -7.68 3.62 -6.08
N GLN A 8 -6.92 4.02 -7.11
CA GLN A 8 -6.11 5.23 -7.09
C GLN A 8 -6.96 6.47 -6.84
N LEU A 9 -8.09 6.62 -7.55
CA LEU A 9 -9.03 7.71 -7.33
C LEU A 9 -9.56 7.74 -5.89
N TRP A 10 -9.93 6.58 -5.36
CA TRP A 10 -10.36 6.45 -3.97
C TRP A 10 -9.23 6.84 -2.99
N ALA A 11 -8.00 6.36 -3.20
CA ALA A 11 -6.85 6.67 -2.36
C ALA A 11 -6.55 8.18 -2.34
N MET A 12 -6.58 8.85 -3.50
CA MET A 12 -6.43 10.31 -3.59
C MET A 12 -7.54 11.05 -2.83
N TYR A 13 -8.79 10.58 -2.94
CA TYR A 13 -9.90 11.19 -2.23
C TYR A 13 -9.79 11.01 -0.71
N MET A 14 -9.42 9.81 -0.26
CA MET A 14 -9.22 9.52 1.17
C MET A 14 -8.04 10.30 1.76
N ASP A 15 -6.97 10.47 1.00
CA ASP A 15 -5.84 11.31 1.38
C ASP A 15 -6.29 12.75 1.61
N LYS A 16 -7.04 13.33 0.65
CA LYS A 16 -7.63 14.67 0.78
C LYS A 16 -8.52 14.77 2.03
N LEU A 17 -9.42 13.81 2.24
CA LEU A 17 -10.28 13.79 3.43
C LEU A 17 -9.48 13.71 4.74
N SER A 18 -8.39 12.94 4.76
CA SER A 18 -7.53 12.84 5.94
C SER A 18 -6.89 14.17 6.30
N VAL A 19 -6.51 14.97 5.29
CA VAL A 19 -6.00 16.34 5.49
C VAL A 19 -7.10 17.25 6.02
N GLU A 20 -8.29 17.22 5.41
CA GLU A 20 -9.44 18.03 5.83
C GLU A 20 -9.90 17.72 7.27
N GLN A 21 -9.70 16.49 7.74
CA GLN A 21 -10.05 16.06 9.10
C GLN A 21 -8.89 16.14 10.11
N ALA A 22 -7.76 16.76 9.75
CA ALA A 22 -6.55 16.82 10.57
C ALA A 22 -6.00 15.44 10.99
N GLN A 23 -6.21 14.42 10.16
CA GLN A 23 -5.73 13.04 10.32
C GLN A 23 -4.56 12.69 9.38
N THR A 24 -3.96 13.69 8.73
CA THR A 24 -2.87 13.50 7.75
C THR A 24 -1.64 12.79 8.33
N GLN A 25 -1.39 12.95 9.64
CA GLN A 25 -0.28 12.28 10.34
C GLN A 25 -0.55 10.78 10.58
N VAL A 26 -1.80 10.35 10.52
CA VAL A 26 -2.19 8.97 10.88
C VAL A 26 -2.23 8.08 9.65
N TYR A 27 -2.98 8.48 8.62
CA TYR A 27 -3.31 7.59 7.51
C TYR A 27 -2.57 7.95 6.24
N GLY A 28 -1.67 7.09 5.76
CA GLY A 28 -1.06 7.13 4.45
C GLY A 28 -1.73 6.18 3.47
N PHE A 29 -1.86 6.62 2.22
CA PHE A 29 -2.41 5.81 1.13
C PHE A 29 -1.32 5.61 0.08
N ILE A 30 -0.95 4.36 -0.15
CA ILE A 30 0.06 3.98 -1.13
C ILE A 30 -0.60 3.86 -2.51
N ASP A 31 0.04 4.40 -3.55
CA ASP A 31 -0.41 4.21 -4.92
C ASP A 31 -0.26 2.72 -5.29
N PRO A 32 -1.38 2.01 -5.55
CA PRO A 32 -1.33 0.60 -5.90
C PRO A 32 -0.51 0.35 -7.18
N GLN A 33 -0.43 1.31 -8.10
CA GLN A 33 0.30 1.15 -9.36
C GLN A 33 1.81 1.20 -9.16
N SER A 34 2.30 2.04 -8.25
CA SER A 34 3.73 2.14 -7.93
C SER A 34 4.29 0.90 -7.23
N ILE A 35 3.41 0.08 -6.63
CA ILE A 35 3.81 -1.15 -5.92
C ILE A 35 3.49 -2.43 -6.70
N GLN A 36 2.88 -2.34 -7.88
CA GLN A 36 2.67 -3.51 -8.73
C GLN A 36 3.94 -3.95 -9.45
N LYS A 37 4.12 -5.27 -9.61
CA LYS A 37 5.19 -5.84 -10.43
C LYS A 37 5.01 -5.60 -11.93
N SER A 38 3.77 -5.42 -12.38
CA SER A 38 3.48 -5.13 -13.78
C SER A 38 3.92 -3.70 -14.11
N GLY A 39 5.17 -3.56 -14.56
CA GLY A 39 5.75 -2.27 -14.95
C GLY A 39 6.76 -1.68 -13.97
N ASN A 40 6.97 -2.29 -12.78
CA ASN A 40 7.99 -1.85 -11.83
C ASN A 40 8.92 -3.00 -11.42
N THR A 41 10.21 -2.70 -11.34
CA THR A 41 11.21 -3.58 -10.73
C THR A 41 11.10 -3.56 -9.21
N GLN A 42 11.64 -4.59 -8.54
CA GLN A 42 11.67 -4.64 -7.08
C GLN A 42 12.36 -3.41 -6.46
N VAL A 43 13.46 -2.96 -7.07
CA VAL A 43 14.21 -1.77 -6.61
C VAL A 43 13.35 -0.51 -6.71
N GLN A 44 12.61 -0.32 -7.80
CA GLN A 44 11.70 0.83 -7.95
C GLN A 44 10.58 0.82 -6.91
N ILE A 45 9.99 -0.35 -6.65
CA ILE A 45 8.94 -0.50 -5.64
C ILE A 45 9.49 -0.15 -4.25
N GLN A 46 10.65 -0.69 -3.90
CA GLN A 46 11.32 -0.42 -2.61
C GLN A 46 11.67 1.05 -2.47
N GLN A 47 12.27 1.66 -3.50
CA GLN A 47 12.63 3.06 -3.49
C GLN A 47 11.41 3.97 -3.36
N TYR A 48 10.32 3.68 -4.10
CA TYR A 48 9.07 4.41 -3.95
C TYR A 48 8.52 4.32 -2.52
N MET A 49 8.44 3.10 -1.97
CA MET A 49 7.97 2.86 -0.60
C MET A 49 8.83 3.60 0.44
N GLN A 50 10.15 3.50 0.34
CA GLN A 50 11.08 4.14 1.27
C GLN A 50 10.99 5.67 1.21
N THR A 51 11.05 6.25 0.01
CA THR A 51 10.94 7.71 -0.17
C THR A 51 9.60 8.20 0.34
N TRP A 52 8.49 7.59 -0.09
CA TRP A 52 7.16 8.05 0.28
C TRP A 52 6.91 7.94 1.80
N MET A 53 7.30 6.82 2.41
CA MET A 53 7.12 6.65 3.86
C MET A 53 8.01 7.62 4.65
N SER A 54 9.25 7.83 4.22
CA SER A 54 10.16 8.78 4.88
C SER A 54 9.68 10.23 4.78
N GLU A 55 9.14 10.64 3.63
CA GLU A 55 8.69 12.01 3.41
C GLU A 55 7.35 12.29 4.09
N SER A 56 6.43 11.32 4.06
CA SER A 56 5.08 11.50 4.60
C SER A 56 5.02 11.31 6.12
N GLY A 57 5.87 10.47 6.71
CA GLY A 57 6.00 10.30 8.16
C GLY A 57 4.73 9.83 8.88
N ARG A 58 3.82 9.15 8.17
CA ARG A 58 2.50 8.77 8.68
C ARG A 58 2.57 7.50 9.54
N ASP A 59 1.64 7.37 10.48
CA ASP A 59 1.63 6.25 11.43
C ASP A 59 1.27 4.91 10.78
N ILE A 60 0.32 4.93 9.82
CA ILE A 60 -0.26 3.74 9.21
C ILE A 60 -0.33 3.94 7.70
N TYR A 61 0.08 2.95 6.92
CA TYR A 61 -0.01 2.97 5.46
C TYR A 61 -0.93 1.88 4.93
N MET A 62 -1.90 2.29 4.12
CA MET A 62 -2.80 1.40 3.40
C MET A 62 -2.28 1.18 1.97
N ALA A 63 -1.97 -0.07 1.65
CA ALA A 63 -1.42 -0.49 0.37
C ALA A 63 -2.31 -1.55 -0.28
N PRO A 64 -3.25 -1.16 -1.16
CA PRO A 64 -4.00 -2.09 -1.99
C PRO A 64 -3.04 -2.79 -2.96
N TYR A 65 -3.08 -4.12 -3.00
CA TYR A 65 -2.23 -4.93 -3.86
C TYR A 65 -3.06 -5.96 -4.60
N ILE A 66 -2.81 -6.15 -5.90
CA ILE A 66 -3.48 -7.19 -6.69
C ILE A 66 -2.54 -8.38 -6.89
N ASP A 67 -2.99 -9.55 -6.45
CA ASP A 67 -2.30 -10.82 -6.68
C ASP A 67 -3.15 -11.68 -7.62
N GLY A 68 -2.63 -11.89 -8.84
CA GLY A 68 -3.39 -12.46 -9.95
C GLY A 68 -4.63 -11.61 -10.27
N SER A 69 -5.80 -12.14 -9.96
CA SER A 69 -7.10 -11.52 -10.22
C SER A 69 -7.81 -10.99 -8.96
N HIS A 70 -7.09 -10.94 -7.83
CA HIS A 70 -7.68 -10.72 -6.51
C HIS A 70 -6.99 -9.56 -5.77
N TRP A 71 -7.79 -8.55 -5.40
CA TRP A 71 -7.36 -7.45 -4.56
C TRP A 71 -7.23 -7.88 -3.10
N GLN A 72 -6.16 -7.44 -2.48
CA GLN A 72 -5.85 -7.59 -1.07
C GLN A 72 -5.43 -6.23 -0.51
N LEU A 73 -5.52 -6.06 0.81
CA LEU A 73 -5.07 -4.86 1.48
C LEU A 73 -3.94 -5.22 2.44
N MET A 74 -2.80 -4.57 2.23
CA MET A 74 -1.70 -4.57 3.17
C MET A 74 -1.79 -3.30 4.02
N VAL A 75 -1.65 -3.45 5.33
CA VAL A 75 -1.54 -2.33 6.28
C VAL A 75 -0.17 -2.39 6.93
N ILE A 76 0.64 -1.35 6.72
CA ILE A 76 2.00 -1.24 7.25
C ILE A 76 1.98 -0.25 8.41
N ILE A 77 2.53 -0.64 9.55
CA ILE A 77 2.67 0.21 10.74
C ILE A 77 4.17 0.28 11.07
N PRO A 78 4.91 1.26 10.52
CA PRO A 78 6.37 1.29 10.64
C PRO A 78 6.85 1.37 12.09
N LYS A 79 6.16 2.13 12.94
CA LYS A 79 6.48 2.28 14.37
C LYS A 79 6.41 0.97 15.16
N GLU A 80 5.60 0.02 14.70
CA GLU A 80 5.40 -1.28 15.32
C GLU A 80 6.15 -2.41 14.59
N CYS A 81 6.92 -2.07 13.55
CA CYS A 81 7.55 -3.05 12.65
C CYS A 81 6.57 -4.14 12.17
N THR A 82 5.30 -3.76 11.97
CA THR A 82 4.19 -4.70 11.74
C THR A 82 3.57 -4.48 10.38
N VAL A 83 3.29 -5.60 9.69
CA VAL A 83 2.51 -5.62 8.45
C VAL A 83 1.35 -6.57 8.60
N VAL A 84 0.13 -6.06 8.46
CA VAL A 84 -1.11 -6.82 8.53
C VAL A 84 -1.65 -7.05 7.12
N TRP A 85 -2.08 -8.28 6.85
CA TRP A 85 -2.61 -8.71 5.56
C TRP A 85 -4.09 -9.00 5.66
N PHE A 86 -4.89 -8.28 4.88
CA PHE A 86 -6.32 -8.49 4.74
C PHE A 86 -6.62 -9.09 3.36
N CYS A 87 -7.10 -10.32 3.35
CA CYS A 87 -7.57 -11.02 2.17
C CYS A 87 -8.98 -11.54 2.44
N SER A 88 -9.96 -11.09 1.65
CA SER A 88 -11.37 -11.50 1.81
C SER A 88 -11.61 -12.97 1.45
N LEU A 89 -10.63 -13.63 0.84
CA LEU A 89 -10.63 -15.07 0.57
C LEU A 89 -9.84 -15.86 1.63
N TYR A 90 -9.41 -15.22 2.72
CA TYR A 90 -8.59 -15.82 3.79
C TYR A 90 -7.30 -16.49 3.30
N ARG A 91 -6.77 -16.05 2.15
CA ARG A 91 -5.50 -16.54 1.61
C ARG A 91 -4.34 -15.90 2.36
N LYS A 92 -3.28 -16.66 2.54
CA LYS A 92 -2.00 -16.12 3.01
C LYS A 92 -1.34 -15.32 1.87
N PRO A 93 -0.57 -14.25 2.19
CA PRO A 93 0.21 -13.56 1.17
C PRO A 93 1.19 -14.53 0.51
N SER A 94 1.31 -14.43 -0.82
CA SER A 94 2.24 -15.24 -1.59
C SER A 94 3.69 -14.97 -1.18
N HIS A 95 4.57 -15.96 -1.35
CA HIS A 95 6.00 -15.82 -1.05
C HIS A 95 6.61 -14.62 -1.78
N GLU A 96 6.17 -14.45 -3.02
CA GLU A 96 6.53 -13.33 -3.89
C GLU A 96 6.28 -11.96 -3.26
N ILE A 97 5.13 -11.76 -2.63
CA ILE A 97 4.80 -10.48 -2.00
C ILE A 97 5.60 -10.28 -0.71
N LYS A 98 5.84 -11.36 0.03
CA LYS A 98 6.69 -11.30 1.23
C LYS A 98 8.12 -10.86 0.89
N CYS A 99 8.70 -11.40 -0.18
CA CYS A 99 10.05 -11.04 -0.61
C CYS A 99 10.17 -9.58 -1.07
N GLN A 100 9.11 -8.98 -1.62
CA GLN A 100 9.13 -7.57 -2.01
C GLN A 100 9.32 -6.62 -0.82
N LEU A 101 8.87 -7.04 0.36
CA LEU A 101 8.88 -6.23 1.59
C LEU A 101 10.11 -6.49 2.48
N GLN A 102 10.91 -7.51 2.18
CA GLN A 102 12.04 -7.97 3.02
C GLN A 102 13.41 -7.56 2.45
N GLY A 103 13.50 -6.39 1.80
CA GLY A 103 14.76 -5.82 1.32
C GLY A 103 15.48 -5.02 2.38
#